data_AF-A0A2P4XZ78-F1
#
_entry.id   AF-A0A2P4XZ78-F1
#
_cell.length_a   1.000
_cell.length_b   1.000
_cell.length_c   1.000
_cell.angle_alpha   90.00
_cell.angle_beta   90.00
_cell.angle_gamma   90.00
#
_symmetry.space_group_name_H-M   'P 1'
#
loop_
_entity.id
_entity.type
_entity.pdbx_description
1 polymer ?
#
loop_
_entity_poly.entity_id
_entity_poly.type
_entity_poly.pdbx_seq_one_letter_code
_entity_poly.pdbx_strand_id
1 'polypeptide(L)'
;MQFNHYGSAFLKRYKLTPDFFMQMAIQLAHYKMHKRVPAVYETAHTRMFYHGRTETIRALSKESLAFVKAMESNASDGEKWDALRTAIDAHKETLKNCLTGDGIDRHLMGLQIVAEMSGITPKPSLFTDRAFEMSRKYLVSTSNISGGPGASPIWGGFSAMYNEGYGVCYALQPDRINVSITCYHVCPETNAATFKRHLETALLEMVDLCLTRNVIYVGSSKI
;
A
#
# COMPACT_ATOMS: atom_id res chain seq x y z
N MET A 1 -16.49 1.67 -1.12
CA MET A 1 -16.26 2.46 -2.34
C MET A 1 -16.23 1.51 -3.53
N GLN A 2 -17.06 1.78 -4.53
CA GLN A 2 -16.99 1.10 -5.82
C GLN A 2 -16.55 2.14 -6.85
N PHE A 3 -15.35 1.95 -7.39
CA PHE A 3 -14.73 2.86 -8.33
C PHE A 3 -14.82 2.25 -9.73
N ASN A 4 -15.68 2.84 -10.56
CA ASN A 4 -16.08 2.30 -11.87
C ASN A 4 -15.46 3.07 -13.06
N HIS A 5 -14.46 3.93 -12.83
CA HIS A 5 -13.83 4.70 -13.91
C HIS A 5 -12.86 3.85 -14.74
N TYR A 6 -12.16 2.91 -14.08
CA TYR A 6 -11.28 1.94 -14.71
C TYR A 6 -11.01 0.76 -13.75
N GLY A 7 -10.37 -0.28 -14.26
CA GLY A 7 -9.88 -1.40 -13.46
C GLY A 7 -8.48 -1.86 -13.87
N SER A 8 -8.11 -3.05 -13.40
CA SER A 8 -6.79 -3.63 -13.63
C SER A 8 -6.44 -3.83 -15.11
N ALA A 9 -7.42 -3.99 -16.00
CA ALA A 9 -7.17 -4.15 -17.43
C ALA A 9 -6.57 -2.88 -18.05
N PHE A 10 -6.98 -1.70 -17.59
CA PHE A 10 -6.41 -0.43 -18.02
C PHE A 10 -4.94 -0.32 -17.60
N LEU A 11 -4.66 -0.51 -16.30
CA LEU A 11 -3.31 -0.37 -15.73
C LEU A 11 -2.29 -1.33 -16.39
N LYS A 12 -2.72 -2.55 -16.73
CA LYS A 12 -1.89 -3.52 -17.45
C LYS A 12 -1.46 -3.04 -18.84
N ARG A 13 -2.24 -2.22 -19.55
CA ARG A 13 -1.86 -1.64 -20.86
C ARG A 13 -0.70 -0.64 -20.74
N TYR A 14 -0.50 -0.07 -19.56
CA TYR A 14 0.62 0.82 -19.22
C TYR A 14 1.79 0.07 -18.57
N LYS A 15 1.76 -1.28 -18.52
CA LYS A 15 2.73 -2.12 -17.79
C LYS A 15 2.87 -1.72 -16.32
N LEU A 16 1.77 -1.27 -15.71
CA LEU A 16 1.69 -0.98 -14.29
C LEU A 16 1.03 -2.16 -13.58
N THR A 17 1.66 -2.63 -12.50
CA THR A 17 1.05 -3.63 -11.63
C THR A 17 -0.11 -2.96 -10.86
N PRO A 18 -1.35 -3.45 -11.00
CA PRO A 18 -2.53 -2.80 -10.40
C PRO A 18 -2.41 -2.63 -8.88
N ASP A 19 -1.82 -3.61 -8.20
CA ASP A 19 -1.61 -3.60 -6.75
C ASP A 19 -0.67 -2.48 -6.30
N PHE A 20 0.49 -2.36 -6.96
CA PHE A 20 1.49 -1.34 -6.62
C PHE A 20 0.94 0.06 -6.90
N PHE A 21 0.16 0.20 -7.97
CA PHE A 21 -0.54 1.44 -8.28
C PHE A 21 -1.56 1.80 -7.19
N MET A 22 -2.34 0.82 -6.72
CA MET A 22 -3.29 1.03 -5.63
C MET A 22 -2.59 1.46 -4.34
N GLN A 23 -1.46 0.84 -4.00
CA GLN A 23 -0.65 1.23 -2.84
C GLN A 23 -0.18 2.68 -2.95
N MET A 24 0.32 3.11 -4.12
CA MET A 24 0.70 4.51 -4.34
C MET A 24 -0.50 5.47 -4.23
N ALA A 25 -1.67 5.07 -4.71
CA ALA A 25 -2.89 5.86 -4.56
C ALA A 25 -3.32 6.03 -3.09
N ILE A 26 -3.18 4.98 -2.26
CA ILE A 26 -3.45 5.04 -0.81
C ILE A 26 -2.48 6.01 -0.12
N GLN A 27 -1.18 5.97 -0.47
CA GLN A 27 -0.18 6.90 0.05
C GLN A 27 -0.52 8.35 -0.32
N LEU A 28 -0.87 8.60 -1.59
CA LEU A 28 -1.24 9.93 -2.09
C LEU A 28 -2.52 10.44 -1.41
N ALA A 29 -3.54 9.60 -1.25
CA ALA A 29 -4.78 9.93 -0.57
C ALA A 29 -4.52 10.34 0.89
N HIS A 30 -3.68 9.58 1.60
CA HIS A 30 -3.30 9.91 2.97
C HIS A 30 -2.54 11.23 3.05
N TYR A 31 -1.58 11.45 2.14
CA TYR A 31 -0.81 12.69 2.11
C TYR A 31 -1.70 13.91 1.77
N LYS A 32 -2.64 13.78 0.83
CA LYS A 32 -3.62 14.85 0.52
C LYS A 32 -4.45 15.25 1.74
N MET A 33 -4.93 14.26 2.50
CA MET A 33 -5.79 14.46 3.67
C MET A 33 -5.03 14.99 4.90
N HIS A 34 -3.86 14.42 5.19
CA HIS A 34 -3.16 14.63 6.47
C HIS A 34 -1.84 15.39 6.36
N LYS A 35 -1.38 15.69 5.14
CA LYS A 35 -0.08 16.30 4.83
C LYS A 35 1.13 15.55 5.42
N ARG A 36 0.94 14.26 5.69
CA ARG A 36 1.96 13.30 6.16
C ARG A 36 1.66 11.92 5.62
N VAL A 37 2.67 11.06 5.62
CA VAL A 37 2.54 9.64 5.30
C VAL A 37 2.99 8.82 6.50
N PRO A 38 2.13 7.97 7.10
CA PRO A 38 2.49 7.18 8.27
C PRO A 38 3.12 5.84 7.86
N ALA A 39 3.52 5.03 8.84
CA ALA A 39 3.83 3.63 8.58
C ALA A 39 2.60 2.92 7.99
N VAL A 40 2.79 2.26 6.85
CA VAL A 40 1.74 1.55 6.11
C VAL A 40 2.08 0.07 6.07
N TYR A 41 1.14 -0.75 6.54
CA TYR A 41 1.19 -2.20 6.47
C TYR A 41 0.47 -2.69 5.23
N GLU A 42 1.09 -3.58 4.49
CA GLU A 42 0.44 -4.40 3.47
C GLU A 42 0.83 -5.88 3.68
N THR A 43 -0.11 -6.77 3.42
CA THR A 43 0.11 -8.21 3.61
C THR A 43 0.84 -8.83 2.41
N ALA A 44 2.06 -9.34 2.62
CA ALA A 44 2.70 -10.30 1.71
C ALA A 44 2.41 -11.73 2.18
N HIS A 45 2.04 -12.63 1.28
CA HIS A 45 1.96 -14.05 1.61
C HIS A 45 3.37 -14.68 1.60
N THR A 46 3.65 -15.63 2.49
CA THR A 46 4.92 -16.38 2.49
C THR A 46 4.73 -17.85 2.11
N ARG A 47 3.72 -18.14 1.29
CA ARG A 47 3.28 -19.51 0.89
C ARG A 47 4.34 -20.36 0.16
N MET A 48 5.47 -19.78 -0.23
CA MET A 48 6.62 -20.54 -0.75
C MET A 48 7.36 -21.33 0.34
N PHE A 49 7.17 -20.97 1.61
CA PHE A 49 7.74 -21.65 2.76
C PHE A 49 6.74 -22.60 3.40
N TYR A 50 7.22 -23.73 3.92
CA TYR A 50 6.42 -24.66 4.71
C TYR A 50 5.84 -23.94 5.94
N HIS A 51 4.53 -24.06 6.17
CA HIS A 51 3.77 -23.28 7.16
C HIS A 51 3.81 -21.74 7.00
N GLY A 52 4.24 -21.24 5.84
CA GLY A 52 4.27 -19.82 5.53
C GLY A 52 2.90 -19.17 5.70
N ARG A 53 2.85 -18.10 6.49
CA ARG A 53 1.68 -17.23 6.67
C ARG A 53 1.90 -15.92 5.91
N THR A 54 2.35 -14.89 6.61
CA THR A 54 2.50 -13.55 6.04
C THR A 54 3.76 -12.86 6.53
N GLU A 55 4.28 -11.98 5.68
CA GLU A 55 5.24 -10.93 6.01
C GLU A 55 4.59 -9.55 5.77
N THR A 56 5.19 -8.49 6.29
CA THR A 56 4.77 -7.10 6.08
C THR A 56 5.51 -6.48 4.90
N ILE A 57 4.77 -6.02 3.91
CA ILE A 57 5.27 -5.04 2.94
C ILE A 57 5.09 -3.66 3.57
N ARG A 58 6.18 -2.93 3.72
CA ARG A 58 6.15 -1.53 4.17
C ARG A 58 5.96 -0.63 2.94
N ALA A 59 4.72 -0.28 2.63
CA ALA A 59 4.42 0.49 1.43
C ALA A 59 4.96 1.95 1.48
N LEU A 60 5.25 2.47 2.68
CA LEU A 60 5.98 3.72 2.84
C LEU A 60 7.48 3.46 2.60
N SER A 61 8.02 4.09 1.57
CA SER A 61 9.44 4.13 1.24
C SER A 61 9.85 5.58 0.94
N LYS A 62 11.15 5.81 0.72
CA LYS A 62 11.65 7.14 0.33
C LYS A 62 11.10 7.53 -1.04
N GLU A 63 10.97 6.56 -1.93
CA GLU A 63 10.46 6.71 -3.29
C GLU A 63 8.96 6.98 -3.30
N SER A 64 8.16 6.26 -2.49
CA SER A 64 6.73 6.56 -2.38
C SER A 64 6.47 7.92 -1.74
N LEU A 65 7.29 8.34 -0.76
CA LEU A 65 7.23 9.70 -0.23
C LEU A 65 7.61 10.77 -1.27
N ALA A 66 8.65 10.52 -2.07
CA ALA A 66 9.05 11.41 -3.15
C ALA A 66 7.95 11.56 -4.21
N PHE A 67 7.31 10.43 -4.58
CA PHE A 67 6.17 10.41 -5.49
C PHE A 67 4.99 11.25 -4.97
N VAL A 68 4.52 11.05 -3.73
CA VAL A 68 3.37 11.81 -3.23
C VAL A 68 3.66 13.31 -3.10
N LYS A 69 4.91 13.66 -2.77
CA LYS A 69 5.35 15.06 -2.75
C LYS A 69 5.42 15.67 -4.15
N ALA A 70 5.87 14.91 -5.14
CA ALA A 70 5.89 15.36 -6.53
C ALA A 70 4.47 15.62 -7.05
N MET A 71 3.52 14.72 -6.77
CA MET A 71 2.11 14.87 -7.15
C MET A 71 1.47 16.14 -6.58
N GLU A 72 1.77 16.49 -5.33
CA GLU A 72 1.25 17.70 -4.65
C GLU A 72 2.08 18.98 -4.88
N SER A 73 3.03 18.96 -5.83
CA SER A 73 3.86 20.12 -6.16
C SER A 73 3.62 20.61 -7.59
N ASN A 74 4.30 21.71 -7.95
CA ASN A 74 4.30 22.27 -9.30
C ASN A 74 5.19 21.50 -10.29
N ALA A 75 5.63 20.28 -9.93
CA ALA A 75 6.39 19.41 -10.81
C ALA A 75 5.59 19.12 -12.11
N SER A 76 6.32 18.98 -13.21
CA SER A 76 5.76 18.59 -14.50
C SER A 76 5.19 17.18 -14.46
N ASP A 77 4.26 16.88 -15.38
CA ASP A 77 3.77 15.51 -15.58
C ASP A 77 4.93 14.54 -15.90
N GLY A 78 5.96 15.08 -16.57
CA GLY A 78 7.32 14.57 -16.69
C GLY A 78 7.82 13.88 -15.43
N GLU A 79 8.11 14.71 -14.44
CA GLU A 79 8.73 14.34 -13.17
C GLU A 79 7.79 13.51 -12.30
N LYS A 80 6.47 13.81 -12.31
CA LYS A 80 5.47 13.06 -11.55
C LYS A 80 5.41 11.60 -11.97
N TRP A 81 5.48 11.33 -13.27
CA TRP A 81 5.50 9.97 -13.82
C TRP A 81 6.76 9.21 -13.45
N ASP A 82 7.92 9.86 -13.55
CA ASP A 82 9.20 9.21 -13.22
C ASP A 82 9.26 8.87 -11.73
N ALA A 83 8.73 9.76 -10.88
CA ALA A 83 8.58 9.50 -9.45
C ALA A 83 7.60 8.33 -9.18
N LEU A 84 6.47 8.26 -9.89
CA LEU A 84 5.52 7.14 -9.80
C LEU A 84 6.18 5.81 -10.19
N ARG A 85 6.90 5.78 -11.31
CA ARG A 85 7.62 4.58 -11.79
C ARG A 85 8.65 4.13 -10.77
N THR A 86 9.45 5.06 -10.27
CA THR A 86 10.47 4.78 -9.24
C THR A 86 9.84 4.20 -7.97
N ALA A 87 8.72 4.76 -7.51
CA ALA A 87 8.01 4.26 -6.34
C ALA A 87 7.42 2.86 -6.55
N ILE A 88 6.85 2.59 -7.73
CA ILE A 88 6.33 1.27 -8.10
C ILE A 88 7.47 0.23 -8.17
N ASP A 89 8.62 0.58 -8.74
CA ASP A 89 9.76 -0.33 -8.84
C ASP A 89 10.38 -0.62 -7.45
N ALA A 90 10.46 0.36 -6.56
CA ALA A 90 10.87 0.15 -5.16
C ALA A 90 9.89 -0.75 -4.38
N HIS A 91 8.60 -0.55 -4.60
CA HIS A 91 7.56 -1.38 -3.99
C HIS A 91 7.64 -2.83 -4.49
N LYS A 92 7.92 -3.03 -5.79
CA LYS A 92 8.15 -4.35 -6.38
C LYS A 92 9.32 -5.09 -5.73
N GLU A 93 10.46 -4.43 -5.53
CA GLU A 93 11.61 -5.05 -4.86
C GLU A 93 11.30 -5.37 -3.40
N THR A 94 10.55 -4.50 -2.70
CA THR A 94 10.09 -4.77 -1.33
C THR A 94 9.20 -6.01 -1.27
N LEU A 95 8.20 -6.12 -2.16
CA LEU A 95 7.36 -7.32 -2.26
C LEU A 95 8.22 -8.57 -2.51
N LYS A 96 9.16 -8.50 -3.46
CA LYS A 96 10.04 -9.63 -3.79
C LYS A 96 10.78 -10.12 -2.54
N ASN A 97 11.41 -9.22 -1.79
CA ASN A 97 12.10 -9.56 -0.54
C ASN A 97 11.14 -10.20 0.48
N CYS A 98 9.94 -9.65 0.66
CA CYS A 98 8.94 -10.25 1.55
C CYS A 98 8.52 -11.66 1.12
N LEU A 99 8.35 -11.90 -0.18
CA LEU A 99 7.96 -13.20 -0.73
C LEU A 99 9.09 -14.23 -0.57
N THR A 100 10.35 -13.82 -0.69
CA THR A 100 11.54 -14.68 -0.55
C THR A 100 12.08 -14.81 0.87
N GLY A 101 11.36 -14.28 1.87
CA GLY A 101 11.75 -14.40 3.28
C GLY A 101 12.83 -13.42 3.73
N ASP A 102 13.19 -12.45 2.89
CA ASP A 102 14.13 -11.36 3.16
C ASP A 102 13.44 -10.10 3.74
N GLY A 103 12.18 -10.24 4.17
CA GLY A 103 11.47 -9.20 4.92
C GLY A 103 12.00 -9.04 6.34
N ILE A 104 11.83 -7.85 6.91
CA ILE A 104 12.39 -7.53 8.23
C ILE A 104 11.39 -7.71 9.38
N ASP A 105 10.09 -7.66 9.11
CA ASP A 105 9.07 -7.50 10.14
C ASP A 105 8.89 -8.75 10.99
N ARG A 106 8.72 -9.93 10.37
CA ARG A 106 8.65 -11.19 11.13
C ARG A 106 10.01 -11.55 11.74
N HIS A 107 11.11 -11.20 11.10
CA HIS A 107 12.44 -11.41 11.66
C HIS A 107 12.64 -10.59 12.95
N LEU A 108 12.39 -9.28 12.91
CA LEU A 108 12.50 -8.41 14.09
C LEU A 108 11.52 -8.80 15.20
N MET A 109 10.30 -9.22 14.83
CA MET A 109 9.34 -9.79 15.78
C MET A 109 9.90 -11.05 16.46
N GLY A 110 10.49 -11.97 15.69
CA GLY A 110 11.10 -13.18 16.22
C GLY A 110 12.26 -12.88 17.17
N LEU A 111 13.15 -11.95 16.81
CA LEU A 111 14.25 -11.52 17.69
C LEU A 111 13.72 -10.91 19.00
N GLN A 112 12.66 -10.11 18.93
CA GLN A 112 12.05 -9.55 20.13
C GLN A 112 11.47 -10.64 21.04
N ILE A 113 10.73 -11.61 20.48
CA ILE A 113 10.15 -12.74 21.23
C ILE A 113 11.26 -13.57 21.88
N VAL A 114 12.33 -13.88 21.15
CA VAL A 114 13.47 -14.65 21.69
C VAL A 114 14.17 -13.91 22.83
N ALA A 115 14.37 -12.60 22.70
CA ALA A 115 14.97 -11.79 23.75
C ALA A 115 14.12 -11.79 25.03
N GLU A 116 12.80 -11.67 24.88
CA GLU A 116 11.83 -11.71 25.99
C GLU A 116 11.80 -13.10 26.65
N MET A 117 11.71 -14.17 25.85
CA MET A 117 11.71 -15.55 26.36
C MET A 117 13.03 -15.96 27.04
N SER A 118 14.15 -15.37 26.61
CA SER A 118 15.48 -15.63 27.19
C SER A 118 15.76 -14.79 28.43
N GLY A 119 14.84 -13.90 28.83
CA GLY A 119 15.01 -13.04 30.00
C GLY A 119 16.11 -11.99 29.87
N ILE A 120 16.44 -11.55 28.64
CA ILE A 120 17.48 -10.55 28.41
C ILE A 120 17.07 -9.23 29.06
N THR A 121 17.85 -8.77 30.03
CA THR A 121 17.65 -7.48 30.71
C THR A 121 18.97 -6.69 30.79
N PRO A 122 18.98 -5.38 30.47
CA PRO A 122 17.84 -4.61 29.94
C PRO A 122 17.46 -5.06 28.52
N LYS A 123 16.22 -4.76 28.11
CA LYS A 123 15.73 -5.05 26.75
C LYS A 123 16.71 -4.45 25.71
N PRO A 124 17.02 -5.15 24.60
CA PRO A 124 17.91 -4.62 23.57
C PRO A 124 17.46 -3.23 23.10
N SER A 125 18.41 -2.30 22.99
CA SER A 125 18.15 -0.87 22.74
C SER A 125 17.30 -0.63 21.49
N LEU A 126 17.51 -1.43 20.44
CA LEU A 126 16.69 -1.42 19.22
C LEU A 126 15.19 -1.54 19.51
N PHE A 127 14.79 -2.41 20.44
CA PHE A 127 13.38 -2.66 20.75
C PHE A 127 12.78 -1.71 21.79
N THR A 128 13.58 -0.79 22.32
CA THR A 128 13.16 0.34 23.16
C THR A 128 13.27 1.67 22.42
N ASP A 129 13.85 1.67 21.22
CA ASP A 129 14.05 2.86 20.42
C ASP A 129 12.71 3.43 19.91
N ARG A 130 12.54 4.75 20.04
CA ARG A 130 11.34 5.46 19.59
C ARG A 130 11.10 5.30 18.08
N ALA A 131 12.14 5.26 17.27
CA ALA A 131 12.02 5.04 15.83
C ALA A 131 11.49 3.63 15.54
N PHE A 132 11.93 2.62 16.28
CA PHE A 132 11.39 1.27 16.14
C PHE A 132 9.91 1.23 16.53
N GLU A 133 9.51 1.86 17.64
CA GLU A 133 8.11 1.99 18.06
C GLU A 133 7.25 2.69 16.99
N MET A 134 7.73 3.81 16.45
CA MET A 134 7.01 4.52 15.38
C MET A 134 6.92 3.69 14.10
N SER A 135 7.96 2.94 13.76
CA SER A 135 8.01 2.13 12.54
C SER A 135 7.00 0.97 12.54
N ARG A 136 6.60 0.47 13.71
CA ARG A 136 5.63 -0.64 13.86
C ARG A 136 4.21 -0.16 14.12
N LYS A 137 3.99 1.14 14.30
CA LYS A 137 2.67 1.73 14.49
C LYS A 137 2.01 2.00 13.14
N TYR A 138 1.46 0.93 12.55
CA TYR A 138 0.81 0.95 11.24
C TYR A 138 -0.54 1.69 11.27
N LEU A 139 -0.50 3.01 11.07
CA LEU A 139 -1.72 3.82 11.02
C LEU A 139 -2.54 3.57 9.76
N VAL A 140 -1.97 2.99 8.71
CA VAL A 140 -2.73 2.49 7.57
C VAL A 140 -2.41 1.01 7.41
N SER A 141 -3.45 0.18 7.56
CA SER A 141 -3.36 -1.25 7.32
C SER A 141 -4.09 -1.58 6.02
N THR A 142 -3.44 -2.34 5.14
CA THR A 142 -3.96 -2.62 3.80
C THR A 142 -3.88 -4.10 3.45
N SER A 143 -4.78 -4.55 2.58
CA SER A 143 -4.74 -5.90 2.03
C SER A 143 -5.43 -5.97 0.68
N ASN A 144 -4.77 -6.63 -0.26
CA ASN A 144 -5.33 -6.99 -1.55
C ASN A 144 -6.05 -8.35 -1.47
N ILE A 145 -7.32 -8.37 -1.86
CA ILE A 145 -8.17 -9.57 -1.92
C ILE A 145 -8.77 -9.79 -3.32
N SER A 146 -8.04 -9.40 -4.37
CA SER A 146 -8.55 -9.32 -5.76
C SER A 146 -9.07 -10.65 -6.34
N GLY A 147 -8.75 -11.80 -5.74
CA GLY A 147 -9.21 -13.10 -6.22
C GLY A 147 -8.84 -13.36 -7.70
N GLY A 148 -9.50 -14.34 -8.31
CA GLY A 148 -9.42 -14.58 -9.75
C GLY A 148 -10.38 -13.69 -10.55
N PRO A 149 -10.30 -13.71 -11.89
CA PRO A 149 -11.30 -13.07 -12.75
C PRO A 149 -12.72 -13.53 -12.41
N GLY A 150 -13.65 -12.60 -12.22
CA GLY A 150 -15.04 -12.93 -11.86
C GLY A 150 -15.26 -13.23 -10.38
N ALA A 151 -14.24 -13.07 -9.53
CA ALA A 151 -14.41 -13.11 -8.09
C ALA A 151 -15.44 -12.04 -7.64
N SER A 152 -16.24 -12.39 -6.64
CA SER A 152 -17.28 -11.52 -6.09
C SER A 152 -16.70 -10.14 -5.71
N PRO A 153 -17.40 -9.02 -6.01
CA PRO A 153 -17.00 -7.72 -5.46
C PRO A 153 -16.88 -7.84 -3.94
N ILE A 154 -15.95 -7.11 -3.34
CA ILE A 154 -15.64 -7.21 -1.90
C ILE A 154 -16.92 -7.22 -1.04
N TRP A 155 -17.13 -8.32 -0.32
CA TRP A 155 -18.14 -8.43 0.76
C TRP A 155 -17.51 -8.33 2.16
N GLY A 156 -16.25 -7.89 2.25
CA GLY A 156 -15.48 -7.90 3.50
C GLY A 156 -14.61 -6.67 3.72
N GLY A 157 -13.94 -6.66 4.86
CA GLY A 157 -13.03 -5.60 5.28
C GLY A 157 -12.52 -5.91 6.68
N PHE A 158 -11.60 -5.11 7.17
CA PHE A 158 -11.10 -5.19 8.53
C PHE A 158 -11.06 -3.78 9.13
N SER A 159 -11.11 -3.69 10.45
CA SER A 159 -10.99 -2.41 11.17
C SER A 159 -9.57 -1.86 11.06
N ALA A 160 -9.42 -0.56 11.33
CA ALA A 160 -8.11 0.03 11.59
C ALA A 160 -7.41 -0.71 12.75
N MET A 161 -6.07 -0.76 12.72
CA MET A 161 -5.29 -1.36 13.81
C MET A 161 -5.19 -0.44 15.05
N TYR A 162 -5.39 0.85 14.85
CA TYR A 162 -5.29 1.89 15.88
C TYR A 162 -6.46 2.86 15.76
N ASN A 163 -6.80 3.53 16.87
CA ASN A 163 -7.89 4.50 16.94
C ASN A 163 -7.71 5.63 15.91
N GLU A 164 -6.48 6.10 15.74
CA GLU A 164 -6.06 7.16 14.83
C GLU A 164 -5.58 6.64 13.45
N GLY A 165 -6.07 5.47 13.04
CA GLY A 165 -5.68 4.82 11.80
C GLY A 165 -6.83 4.47 10.85
N TYR A 166 -6.47 3.81 9.75
CA TYR A 166 -7.36 3.33 8.71
C TYR A 166 -7.13 1.85 8.41
N GLY A 167 -8.21 1.11 8.15
CA GLY A 167 -8.18 -0.19 7.48
C GLY A 167 -8.64 -0.01 6.03
N VAL A 168 -7.83 -0.47 5.07
CA VAL A 168 -8.11 -0.32 3.63
C VAL A 168 -7.99 -1.69 2.94
N CYS A 169 -9.13 -2.32 2.68
CA CYS A 169 -9.20 -3.60 1.98
C CYS A 169 -9.65 -3.36 0.54
N TYR A 170 -8.97 -3.91 -0.46
CA TYR A 170 -9.31 -3.65 -1.87
C TYR A 170 -9.23 -4.89 -2.77
N ALA A 171 -9.96 -4.84 -3.88
CA ALA A 171 -10.07 -5.88 -4.88
C ALA A 171 -10.14 -5.24 -6.25
N LEU A 172 -9.22 -5.68 -7.10
CA LEU A 172 -8.94 -5.11 -8.41
C LEU A 172 -9.52 -6.06 -9.46
N GLN A 173 -10.64 -5.67 -10.06
CA GLN A 173 -11.27 -6.38 -11.18
C GLN A 173 -10.81 -5.77 -12.52
N PRO A 174 -11.04 -6.42 -13.66
CA PRO A 174 -10.64 -5.89 -14.96
C PRO A 174 -11.21 -4.49 -15.26
N ASP A 175 -12.46 -4.25 -14.88
CA ASP A 175 -13.29 -3.09 -15.21
C ASP A 175 -13.51 -2.11 -14.04
N ARG A 176 -13.23 -2.54 -12.80
CA ARG A 176 -13.52 -1.75 -11.59
C ARG A 176 -12.55 -2.02 -10.45
N ILE A 177 -12.53 -1.10 -9.49
CA ILE A 177 -11.81 -1.22 -8.22
C ILE A 177 -12.83 -1.16 -7.09
N ASN A 178 -12.82 -2.15 -6.20
CA ASN A 178 -13.63 -2.14 -4.99
C ASN A 178 -12.72 -1.86 -3.80
N VAL A 179 -13.16 -1.02 -2.87
CA VAL A 179 -12.40 -0.67 -1.65
C VAL A 179 -13.33 -0.56 -0.45
N SER A 180 -12.99 -1.22 0.64
CA SER A 180 -13.56 -1.03 1.97
C SER A 180 -12.60 -0.21 2.81
N ILE A 181 -13.09 0.89 3.40
CA ILE A 181 -12.31 1.84 4.20
C ILE A 181 -12.96 1.92 5.58
N THR A 182 -12.19 1.65 6.63
CA THR A 182 -12.63 1.71 8.02
C THR A 182 -11.75 2.66 8.82
N CYS A 183 -12.33 3.34 9.81
CA CYS A 183 -11.63 4.10 10.84
C CYS A 183 -12.51 4.13 12.10
N TYR A 184 -11.98 4.57 13.24
CA TYR A 184 -12.76 4.69 14.46
C TYR A 184 -13.26 6.12 14.66
N HIS A 185 -14.53 6.26 15.06
CA HIS A 185 -15.13 7.56 15.35
C HIS A 185 -14.52 8.28 16.56
N VAL A 186 -13.77 7.57 17.40
CA VAL A 186 -13.09 8.14 18.59
C VAL A 186 -11.98 9.12 18.21
N CYS A 187 -11.37 8.99 17.02
CA CYS A 187 -10.33 9.90 16.57
C CYS A 187 -10.92 10.95 15.61
N PRO A 188 -10.98 12.23 16.01
CA PRO A 188 -11.56 13.29 15.19
C PRO A 188 -10.75 13.59 13.92
N GLU A 189 -9.45 13.22 13.90
CA GLU A 189 -8.60 13.36 12.72
C GLU A 189 -8.93 12.32 11.64
N THR A 190 -9.56 11.19 11.99
CA THR A 190 -9.88 10.14 11.03
C THR A 190 -11.30 10.23 10.51
N ASN A 191 -11.48 10.12 9.20
CA ASN A 191 -12.80 10.10 8.58
C ASN A 191 -12.80 9.27 7.30
N ALA A 192 -13.47 8.11 7.32
CA ALA A 192 -13.51 7.18 6.19
C ALA A 192 -14.16 7.79 4.94
N ALA A 193 -15.16 8.66 5.09
CA ALA A 193 -15.83 9.31 3.96
C ALA A 193 -14.94 10.36 3.30
N THR A 194 -14.19 11.14 4.08
CA THR A 194 -13.21 12.10 3.56
C THR A 194 -12.02 11.37 2.92
N PHE A 195 -11.49 10.34 3.58
CA PHE A 195 -10.41 9.51 3.03
C PHE A 195 -10.82 8.85 1.71
N LYS A 196 -12.06 8.35 1.62
CA LYS A 196 -12.65 7.85 0.37
C LYS A 196 -12.55 8.88 -0.75
N ARG A 197 -12.98 10.13 -0.53
CA ARG A 197 -12.93 11.18 -1.56
C ARG A 197 -11.50 11.44 -2.03
N HIS A 198 -10.56 11.55 -1.09
CA HIS A 198 -9.15 11.72 -1.44
C HIS A 198 -8.57 10.54 -2.21
N LEU A 199 -9.02 9.31 -1.92
CA LEU A 199 -8.62 8.12 -2.66
C LEU A 199 -9.20 8.09 -4.07
N GLU A 200 -10.47 8.46 -4.26
CA GLU A 200 -11.07 8.62 -5.59
C GLU A 200 -10.31 9.68 -6.41
N THR A 201 -10.03 10.84 -5.81
CA THR A 201 -9.24 11.90 -6.44
C THR A 201 -7.83 11.41 -6.81
N ALA A 202 -7.13 10.75 -5.88
CA ALA A 202 -5.80 10.21 -6.13
C ALA A 202 -5.79 9.20 -7.30
N LEU A 203 -6.76 8.29 -7.34
CA LEU A 203 -6.89 7.30 -8.41
C LEU A 203 -7.17 7.95 -9.77
N LEU A 204 -7.95 9.03 -9.82
CA LEU A 204 -8.23 9.78 -11.05
C LEU A 204 -7.00 10.55 -11.52
N GLU A 205 -6.38 11.35 -10.64
CA GLU A 205 -5.18 12.13 -10.98
C GLU A 205 -4.02 11.25 -11.47
N MET A 206 -3.81 10.09 -10.84
CA MET A 206 -2.77 9.16 -11.26
C MET A 206 -3.08 8.52 -12.63
N VAL A 207 -4.35 8.37 -13.00
CA VAL A 207 -4.72 7.90 -14.34
C VAL A 207 -4.62 9.01 -15.38
N ASP A 208 -4.96 10.24 -15.05
CA ASP A 208 -4.70 11.38 -15.93
C ASP A 208 -3.21 11.47 -16.26
N LEU A 209 -2.34 11.28 -15.27
CA LEU A 209 -0.89 11.17 -15.45
C LEU A 209 -0.47 10.00 -16.37
N CYS A 210 -1.20 8.88 -16.37
CA CYS A 210 -0.96 7.80 -17.34
C CYS A 210 -1.39 8.21 -18.75
N LEU A 211 -2.52 8.91 -18.88
CA LEU A 211 -3.10 9.33 -20.16
C LEU A 211 -2.26 10.42 -20.85
N THR A 212 -1.55 11.27 -20.09
CA THR A 212 -0.58 12.22 -20.68
C THR A 212 0.62 11.53 -21.33
N ARG A 213 0.80 10.22 -21.10
CA ARG A 213 1.83 9.42 -21.76
C ARG A 213 1.25 8.71 -22.99
N ASN A 214 1.76 9.08 -24.17
CA ASN A 214 1.49 8.40 -25.44
C ASN A 214 2.15 7.00 -25.54
N VAL A 215 2.21 6.24 -24.45
CA VAL A 215 2.82 4.92 -24.39
C VAL A 215 1.76 3.90 -24.00
N ILE A 216 0.93 3.53 -24.96
CA ILE A 216 0.05 2.37 -24.84
C ILE A 216 0.84 1.15 -25.34
N TYR A 217 1.16 0.23 -24.45
CA TYR A 217 1.79 -1.02 -24.87
C TYR A 217 0.73 -1.95 -25.44
N VAL A 218 0.67 -2.04 -26.77
CA VAL A 218 -0.10 -3.07 -27.47
C VAL A 218 0.68 -4.38 -27.37
N GLY A 219 0.50 -5.11 -26.27
CA GLY A 219 1.15 -6.41 -26.08
C GLY A 219 0.49 -7.49 -26.94
N SER A 220 1.25 -8.14 -27.82
CA SER A 220 0.86 -9.39 -28.47
C SER A 220 0.66 -10.45 -27.39
N SER A 221 -0.57 -10.92 -27.22
CA SER A 221 -0.89 -12.07 -26.38
C SER A 221 -0.11 -13.28 -26.89
N LYS A 222 0.93 -13.71 -26.16
CA LYS A 222 1.39 -15.09 -26.29
C LYS A 222 0.43 -15.95 -25.48
N ILE A 223 -0.38 -16.70 -26.23
CA ILE A 223 -1.23 -17.82 -25.81
C ILE A 223 -0.39 -18.83 -25.04
#